data_AF-A0A954TSY5-F1
#
_entry.id   AF-A0A954TSY5-F1
#
_cell.length_a   1.000
_cell.length_b   1.000
_cell.length_c   1.000
_cell.angle_alpha   90.00
_cell.angle_beta   90.00
_cell.angle_gamma   90.00
#
_symmetry.space_group_name_H-M   'P 1'
#
loop_
_entity.id
_entity.type
_entity.pdbx_description
1 polymer ?
#
loop_
_entity_poly.entity_id
_entity_poly.type
_entity_poly.pdbx_seq_one_letter_code
_entity_poly.pdbx_strand_id
1 'polypeptide(L)'
;WYSGDHHVHAAGCAHYDSPTEGVGPEDMMRHLLGEDVNVGCVLSWGPCWYTQKEFFNGQTSALSTKDNLMRYDVEVSGFPSSHAGHLCLLNLTEDDYPGTKSLEDWPSWTLPVLKWGKDQGGVVGYSHSGWGLALPDKMPDGSRQFVGRPWGGAAGDWHGKAADELPDYSMPKFDGIGANEYVVTVAEDVCDFISAVDTPAIWELNVWYHTLNCGMTARISGETDFPCIYGDRVGLGRIYVQLDDDQPLDYETWISGLKDGRSYCGDGLSHIIDFAVDGLLVGKKQLPDSQPSRLDIEKPKTVNVTFDVAALLQEETTDSSERIRKLRLDEKPYWHIERCRLGQSRSVPVEVIVNGHVAERREVVADGNVTSLSIPIEIKESSWVAVRILPSVHTNPVFVHVDGAPIRASRKSAQWCIDAVKTCWDSKVGQIREAERADAKAAYDRATARYQTILSESTK
;
A
#
# COMPACT_ATOMS: atom_id res chain seq x y z
N TRP A 1 -18.49 -0.54 -7.20
CA TRP A 1 -17.02 -0.58 -7.04
C TRP A 1 -16.39 0.18 -8.19
N TYR A 2 -15.49 1.11 -7.89
CA TYR A 2 -14.85 1.99 -8.86
C TYR A 2 -13.34 1.84 -8.78
N SER A 3 -12.71 1.60 -9.93
CA SER A 3 -11.26 1.45 -10.04
C SER A 3 -10.56 2.80 -9.87
N GLY A 4 -9.32 2.79 -9.41
CA GLY A 4 -8.49 3.96 -9.48
C GLY A 4 -7.00 3.64 -9.45
N ASP A 5 -6.25 4.61 -9.93
CA ASP A 5 -4.80 4.67 -9.85
C ASP A 5 -4.45 6.05 -9.31
N HIS A 6 -4.13 6.11 -8.02
CA HIS A 6 -3.91 7.38 -7.34
C HIS A 6 -2.44 7.84 -7.43
N HIS A 7 -1.60 7.17 -8.21
CA HIS A 7 -0.22 7.58 -8.42
C HIS A 7 0.17 7.38 -9.89
N VAL A 8 -0.10 8.41 -10.68
CA VAL A 8 0.41 8.51 -12.05
C VAL A 8 1.04 9.88 -12.26
N HIS A 9 1.93 9.99 -13.22
CA HIS A 9 2.62 11.21 -13.58
C HIS A 9 2.42 11.54 -15.04
N ALA A 10 2.27 12.82 -15.34
CA ALA A 10 2.30 13.31 -16.71
C ALA A 10 3.73 13.42 -17.26
N ALA A 11 4.75 13.33 -16.41
CA ALA A 11 6.15 13.21 -16.82
C ALA A 11 6.81 12.09 -16.00
N GLY A 12 7.34 11.07 -16.68
CA GLY A 12 8.08 9.99 -16.04
C GLY A 12 9.53 10.30 -15.69
N CYS A 13 10.15 9.30 -15.05
CA CYS A 13 11.55 9.25 -14.64
C CYS A 13 12.55 9.28 -15.81
N ALA A 14 12.09 9.23 -17.07
CA ALA A 14 12.94 9.46 -18.23
C ALA A 14 13.13 10.96 -18.55
N HIS A 15 12.40 11.86 -17.88
CA HIS A 15 12.44 13.31 -18.13
C HIS A 15 13.23 14.11 -17.07
N TYR A 16 14.08 13.47 -16.27
CA TYR A 16 15.00 14.20 -15.36
C TYR A 16 15.84 15.26 -16.09
N ASP A 17 16.09 15.06 -17.39
CA ASP A 17 16.90 15.95 -18.23
C ASP A 17 16.08 17.07 -18.92
N SER A 18 14.74 17.05 -18.87
CA SER A 18 13.88 18.04 -19.55
C SER A 18 12.55 18.29 -18.79
N PRO A 19 12.51 19.27 -17.85
CA PRO A 19 11.38 19.53 -16.96
C PRO A 19 10.11 20.05 -17.67
N THR A 20 10.19 20.31 -18.98
CA THR A 20 9.10 20.79 -19.84
C THR A 20 8.50 19.69 -20.73
N GLU A 21 8.92 18.43 -20.61
CA GLU A 21 8.56 17.33 -21.54
C GLU A 21 7.49 16.35 -21.03
N GLY A 22 6.73 16.73 -20.00
CA GLY A 22 5.52 15.98 -19.64
C GLY A 22 4.42 16.11 -20.70
N VAL A 23 3.49 15.17 -20.70
CA VAL A 23 2.24 15.27 -21.45
C VAL A 23 1.25 16.20 -20.73
N GLY A 24 0.22 16.68 -21.42
CA GLY A 24 -0.78 17.56 -20.83
C GLY A 24 -1.92 16.80 -20.15
N PRO A 25 -2.84 17.51 -19.44
CA PRO A 25 -4.04 16.90 -18.86
C PRO A 25 -4.90 16.15 -19.90
N GLU A 26 -4.97 16.62 -21.14
CA GLU A 26 -5.71 15.96 -22.23
C GLU A 26 -5.13 14.59 -22.60
N ASP A 27 -3.80 14.43 -22.52
CA ASP A 27 -3.11 13.16 -22.76
C ASP A 27 -3.34 12.19 -21.60
N MET A 28 -3.19 12.67 -20.36
CA MET A 28 -3.44 11.87 -19.16
C MET A 28 -4.88 11.36 -19.11
N MET A 29 -5.85 12.22 -19.44
CA MET A 29 -7.25 11.81 -19.52
C MET A 29 -7.45 10.71 -20.59
N ARG A 30 -6.77 10.79 -21.73
CA ARG A 30 -6.81 9.74 -22.76
C ARG A 30 -6.23 8.41 -22.27
N HIS A 31 -5.16 8.44 -21.49
CA HIS A 31 -4.62 7.23 -20.85
C HIS A 31 -5.64 6.60 -19.89
N LEU A 32 -6.28 7.40 -19.02
CA LEU A 32 -7.29 6.92 -18.08
C LEU A 32 -8.51 6.32 -18.80
N LEU A 33 -9.00 6.98 -19.85
CA LEU A 33 -10.11 6.49 -20.67
C LEU A 33 -9.76 5.21 -21.43
N GLY A 34 -8.52 5.11 -21.94
CA GLY A 34 -8.07 3.92 -22.67
C GLY A 34 -7.99 2.66 -21.82
N GLU A 35 -7.69 2.81 -20.53
CA GLU A 35 -7.57 1.71 -19.56
C GLU A 35 -8.80 1.53 -18.66
N ASP A 36 -9.86 2.31 -18.89
CA ASP A 36 -11.09 2.33 -18.10
C ASP A 36 -10.83 2.48 -16.58
N VAL A 37 -9.94 3.42 -16.24
CA VAL A 37 -9.66 3.78 -14.85
C VAL A 37 -10.70 4.83 -14.42
N ASN A 38 -11.50 4.53 -13.38
CA ASN A 38 -12.56 5.45 -12.96
C ASN A 38 -12.01 6.68 -12.23
N VAL A 39 -10.89 6.57 -11.51
CA VAL A 39 -10.26 7.71 -10.83
C VAL A 39 -8.74 7.67 -11.03
N GLY A 40 -8.19 8.67 -11.72
CA GLY A 40 -6.74 8.87 -11.85
C GLY A 40 -6.27 10.10 -11.07
N CYS A 41 -5.26 9.94 -10.21
CA CYS A 41 -4.61 11.08 -9.55
C CYS A 41 -3.25 11.33 -10.18
N VAL A 42 -3.13 12.44 -10.91
CA VAL A 42 -1.88 12.88 -11.54
C VAL A 42 -1.06 13.64 -10.52
N LEU A 43 0.02 13.03 -10.04
CA LEU A 43 0.84 13.59 -8.98
C LEU A 43 1.97 14.45 -9.56
N SER A 44 1.97 15.72 -9.20
CA SER A 44 3.09 16.62 -9.50
C SER A 44 4.26 16.31 -8.58
N TRP A 45 5.48 16.26 -9.13
CA TRP A 45 6.67 15.79 -8.43
C TRP A 45 7.93 16.52 -8.90
N GLY A 46 9.03 16.38 -8.16
CA GLY A 46 10.21 17.26 -8.21
C GLY A 46 10.68 17.69 -9.61
N PRO A 47 11.11 16.77 -10.51
CA PRO A 47 11.68 17.13 -11.80
C PRO A 47 10.79 17.97 -12.69
N CYS A 48 9.47 17.81 -12.62
CA CYS A 48 8.51 18.56 -13.44
C CYS A 48 7.60 19.47 -12.61
N TRP A 49 7.93 19.70 -11.34
CA TRP A 49 7.09 20.36 -10.34
C TRP A 49 6.48 21.66 -10.86
N TYR A 50 7.33 22.62 -11.24
CA TYR A 50 6.89 23.96 -11.64
C TYR A 50 6.03 23.97 -12.91
N THR A 51 6.19 22.98 -13.79
CA THR A 51 5.37 22.84 -15.00
C THR A 51 4.03 22.18 -14.68
N GLN A 52 4.06 21.04 -13.97
CA GLN A 52 2.86 20.23 -13.75
C GLN A 52 1.94 20.81 -12.68
N LYS A 53 2.49 21.54 -11.71
CA LYS A 53 1.69 22.18 -10.68
C LYS A 53 0.76 23.28 -11.22
N GLU A 54 1.01 23.80 -12.42
CA GLU A 54 0.08 24.74 -13.08
C GLU A 54 -1.30 24.11 -13.34
N PHE A 55 -1.40 22.77 -13.34
CA PHE A 55 -2.65 22.04 -13.50
C PHE A 55 -3.35 21.70 -12.17
N PHE A 56 -2.70 21.98 -11.03
CA PHE A 56 -3.32 21.84 -9.72
C PHE A 56 -4.27 23.02 -9.44
N ASN A 57 -5.46 22.71 -8.94
CA ASN A 57 -6.43 23.71 -8.48
C ASN A 57 -7.28 23.22 -7.30
N GLY A 58 -6.89 22.11 -6.67
CA GLY A 58 -7.62 21.48 -5.57
C GLY A 58 -9.02 20.96 -5.94
N GLN A 59 -9.33 20.79 -7.23
CA GLN A 59 -10.61 20.29 -7.73
C GLN A 59 -10.39 19.16 -8.75
N THR A 60 -11.43 18.37 -8.99
CA THR A 60 -11.47 17.44 -10.12
C THR A 60 -11.36 18.20 -11.44
N SER A 61 -10.54 17.69 -12.37
CA SER A 61 -10.29 18.30 -13.67
C SER A 61 -11.57 18.44 -14.48
N ALA A 62 -11.71 19.56 -15.20
CA ALA A 62 -12.83 19.81 -16.12
C ALA A 62 -12.87 18.82 -17.31
N LEU A 63 -11.79 18.06 -17.54
CA LEU A 63 -11.73 16.99 -18.54
C LEU A 63 -12.37 15.68 -18.06
N SER A 64 -12.71 15.60 -16.78
CA SER A 64 -13.38 14.43 -16.22
C SER A 64 -14.74 14.21 -16.87
N THR A 65 -15.10 12.94 -17.03
CA THR A 65 -16.43 12.52 -17.49
C THR A 65 -17.30 12.18 -16.28
N LYS A 66 -18.51 11.66 -16.54
CA LYS A 66 -19.36 11.11 -15.48
C LYS A 66 -18.77 9.87 -14.82
N ASP A 67 -17.98 9.09 -15.57
CA ASP A 67 -17.55 7.74 -15.19
C ASP A 67 -16.02 7.63 -14.99
N ASN A 68 -15.28 8.68 -15.35
CA ASN A 68 -13.82 8.77 -15.22
C ASN A 68 -13.44 10.16 -14.69
N LEU A 69 -12.83 10.20 -13.51
CA LEU A 69 -12.36 11.41 -12.85
C LEU A 69 -10.84 11.49 -12.94
N MET A 70 -10.34 12.70 -13.20
CA MET A 70 -8.92 13.00 -13.12
C MET A 70 -8.71 14.16 -12.15
N ARG A 71 -7.77 14.03 -11.22
CA ARG A 71 -7.40 15.10 -10.29
C ARG A 71 -5.89 15.25 -10.26
N TYR A 72 -5.41 16.49 -10.12
CA TYR A 72 -4.00 16.76 -9.86
C TYR A 72 -3.77 16.89 -8.36
N ASP A 73 -2.74 16.24 -7.85
CA ASP A 73 -2.32 16.22 -6.44
C ASP A 73 -0.78 16.12 -6.41
N VAL A 74 -0.17 15.76 -5.27
CA VAL A 74 1.29 15.84 -5.09
C VAL A 74 1.91 14.49 -4.73
N GLU A 75 3.03 14.18 -5.39
CA GLU A 75 4.00 13.20 -4.92
C GLU A 75 5.22 13.95 -4.37
N VAL A 76 5.57 13.69 -3.11
CA VAL A 76 6.76 14.28 -2.48
C VAL A 76 7.98 13.43 -2.83
N SER A 77 8.44 13.58 -4.07
CA SER A 77 9.57 12.88 -4.68
C SER A 77 10.54 13.87 -5.34
N GLY A 78 11.84 13.73 -5.10
CA GLY A 78 12.84 14.76 -5.45
C GLY A 78 12.87 15.97 -4.50
N PHE A 79 12.09 15.94 -3.41
CA PHE A 79 12.08 16.93 -2.34
C PHE A 79 13.15 16.59 -1.29
N PRO A 80 13.50 17.52 -0.38
CA PRO A 80 14.46 17.28 0.70
C PRO A 80 14.14 16.06 1.59
N SER A 81 12.87 15.65 1.71
CA SER A 81 12.46 14.44 2.46
C SER A 81 12.50 13.14 1.64
N SER A 82 12.79 13.18 0.33
CA SER A 82 12.72 12.02 -0.58
C SER A 82 13.54 10.83 -0.08
N HIS A 83 14.70 11.09 0.53
CA HIS A 83 15.56 10.04 1.10
C HIS A 83 14.90 9.22 2.20
N ALA A 84 13.87 9.76 2.88
CA ALA A 84 13.19 9.13 4.00
C ALA A 84 11.85 8.45 3.60
N GLY A 85 11.40 8.73 2.38
CA GLY A 85 10.25 8.11 1.74
C GLY A 85 9.51 9.07 0.84
N HIS A 86 9.03 8.57 -0.30
CA HIS A 86 8.13 9.29 -1.19
C HIS A 86 6.71 9.16 -0.66
N LEU A 87 5.96 10.25 -0.82
CA LEU A 87 4.64 10.40 -0.23
C LEU A 87 3.61 10.70 -1.29
N CYS A 88 2.45 10.05 -1.21
CA CYS A 88 1.24 10.43 -1.91
C CYS A 88 0.42 11.37 -1.03
N LEU A 89 0.22 12.61 -1.46
CA LEU A 89 -0.66 13.57 -0.79
C LEU A 89 -1.88 13.84 -1.67
N LEU A 90 -3.01 13.24 -1.32
CA LEU A 90 -4.23 13.27 -2.11
C LEU A 90 -5.26 14.21 -1.50
N ASN A 91 -6.16 14.73 -2.34
CA ASN A 91 -7.23 15.63 -1.92
C ASN A 91 -6.70 16.90 -1.23
N LEU A 92 -5.61 17.47 -1.75
CA LEU A 92 -5.06 18.70 -1.20
C LEU A 92 -5.90 19.92 -1.64
N THR A 93 -5.89 20.95 -0.80
CA THR A 93 -6.41 22.29 -1.13
C THR A 93 -5.32 23.29 -1.47
N GLU A 94 -4.10 23.06 -0.99
CA GLU A 94 -2.88 23.82 -1.23
C GLU A 94 -1.75 22.82 -1.52
N ASP A 95 -0.96 23.08 -2.57
CA ASP A 95 0.13 22.22 -3.03
C ASP A 95 1.52 22.72 -2.61
N ASP A 96 1.64 23.96 -2.11
CA ASP A 96 2.87 24.51 -1.55
C ASP A 96 2.94 24.39 -0.02
N TYR A 97 4.02 23.76 0.47
CA TYR A 97 4.27 23.71 1.90
C TYR A 97 4.44 25.13 2.48
N PRO A 98 3.84 25.45 3.65
CA PRO A 98 3.77 26.82 4.13
C PRO A 98 5.13 27.47 4.34
N GLY A 99 5.28 28.68 3.81
CA GLY A 99 6.50 29.48 3.98
C GLY A 99 7.68 29.09 3.09
N THR A 100 7.49 28.15 2.16
CA THR A 100 8.50 27.76 1.17
C THR A 100 8.49 28.70 -0.03
N LYS A 101 9.65 28.88 -0.69
CA LYS A 101 9.78 29.62 -1.96
C LYS A 101 10.22 28.71 -3.09
N SER A 102 10.87 27.61 -2.76
CA SER A 102 11.26 26.55 -3.69
C SER A 102 11.15 25.17 -3.01
N LEU A 103 11.28 24.11 -3.81
CA LEU A 103 11.28 22.73 -3.33
C LEU A 103 12.30 22.49 -2.22
N GLU A 104 13.46 23.13 -2.31
CA GLU A 104 14.57 23.01 -1.37
C GLU A 104 14.27 23.59 0.01
N ASP A 105 13.18 24.34 0.19
CA ASP A 105 12.74 24.87 1.48
C ASP A 105 11.81 23.89 2.23
N TRP A 106 11.25 22.88 1.56
CA TRP A 106 10.35 21.89 2.17
C TRP A 106 11.04 21.09 3.28
N PRO A 107 10.32 20.52 4.26
CA PRO A 107 10.94 19.69 5.31
C PRO A 107 11.79 18.55 4.76
N SER A 108 12.85 18.19 5.48
CA SER A 108 13.81 17.14 5.08
C SER A 108 13.52 15.75 5.63
N TRP A 109 12.29 15.54 6.14
CA TRP A 109 11.76 14.27 6.66
C TRP A 109 10.23 14.28 6.55
N THR A 110 9.60 13.10 6.58
CA THR A 110 8.24 12.93 6.04
C THR A 110 7.11 13.36 6.99
N LEU A 111 7.28 13.19 8.31
CA LEU A 111 6.21 13.45 9.29
C LEU A 111 5.58 14.85 9.18
N PRO A 112 6.34 15.98 9.14
CA PRO A 112 5.74 17.31 9.03
C PRO A 112 4.99 17.51 7.72
N VAL A 113 5.41 16.86 6.64
CA VAL A 113 4.76 16.93 5.33
C VAL A 113 3.42 16.19 5.35
N LEU A 114 3.41 14.97 5.89
CA LEU A 114 2.16 14.20 6.08
C LEU A 114 1.18 14.93 7.02
N LYS A 115 1.67 15.53 8.11
CA LYS A 115 0.81 16.32 9.02
C LYS A 115 0.17 17.49 8.29
N TRP A 116 0.95 18.23 7.52
CA TRP A 116 0.45 19.35 6.73
C TRP A 116 -0.62 18.91 5.70
N GLY A 117 -0.39 17.82 4.96
CA GLY A 117 -1.40 17.30 4.03
C GLY A 117 -2.69 16.88 4.76
N LYS A 118 -2.55 16.22 5.91
CA LYS A 118 -3.68 15.77 6.73
C LYS A 118 -4.48 16.93 7.35
N ASP A 119 -3.81 17.99 7.81
CA ASP A 119 -4.44 19.16 8.45
C ASP A 119 -5.37 19.92 7.50
N GLN A 120 -5.19 19.77 6.19
CA GLN A 120 -6.06 20.33 5.16
C GLN A 120 -7.28 19.45 4.82
N GLY A 121 -7.38 18.26 5.43
CA GLY A 121 -8.37 17.25 5.05
C GLY A 121 -7.92 16.30 3.95
N GLY A 122 -6.63 16.34 3.58
CA GLY A 122 -6.03 15.41 2.63
C GLY A 122 -6.01 13.97 3.14
N VAL A 123 -5.75 13.04 2.22
CA VAL A 123 -5.52 11.62 2.51
C VAL A 123 -4.09 11.30 2.13
N VAL A 124 -3.28 10.92 3.11
CA VAL A 124 -1.82 10.93 2.98
C VAL A 124 -1.20 9.57 3.23
N GLY A 125 -0.20 9.21 2.44
CA GLY A 125 0.43 7.89 2.48
C GLY A 125 1.81 7.84 1.88
N TYR A 126 2.39 6.63 1.80
CA TYR A 126 3.68 6.38 1.15
C TYR A 126 3.51 5.70 -0.19
N SER A 127 4.29 6.16 -1.17
CA SER A 127 4.37 5.59 -2.51
C SER A 127 5.32 4.40 -2.58
N HIS A 128 5.11 3.53 -3.58
CA HIS A 128 6.01 2.45 -4.00
C HIS A 128 6.76 1.79 -2.83
N SER A 129 5.95 1.26 -1.90
CA SER A 129 6.34 1.12 -0.49
C SER A 129 7.57 0.23 -0.28
N GLY A 130 7.83 -0.72 -1.16
CA GLY A 130 8.91 -1.70 -1.02
C GLY A 130 10.33 -1.13 -1.16
N TRP A 131 10.53 0.07 -1.73
CA TRP A 131 11.87 0.61 -1.96
C TRP A 131 12.62 0.95 -0.67
N GLY A 132 13.76 0.28 -0.45
CA GLY A 132 14.52 0.35 0.81
C GLY A 132 14.08 -0.65 1.87
N LEU A 133 12.99 -1.38 1.62
CA LEU A 133 12.43 -2.40 2.51
C LEU A 133 12.72 -3.83 2.01
N ALA A 134 13.73 -3.99 1.15
CA ALA A 134 14.15 -5.29 0.67
C ALA A 134 14.52 -6.22 1.83
N LEU A 135 14.12 -7.48 1.71
CA LEU A 135 14.45 -8.53 2.66
C LEU A 135 15.58 -9.41 2.13
N PRO A 136 16.42 -9.99 3.00
CA PRO A 136 17.46 -10.89 2.57
C PRO A 136 16.88 -12.19 1.98
N ASP A 137 17.49 -12.71 0.94
CA ASP A 137 17.16 -14.00 0.35
C ASP A 137 17.45 -15.15 1.30
N LYS A 138 16.75 -16.27 1.11
CA LYS A 138 17.06 -17.56 1.73
C LYS A 138 18.10 -18.28 0.88
N MET A 139 19.30 -18.45 1.42
CA MET A 139 20.40 -19.12 0.73
C MET A 139 20.29 -20.66 0.82
N PRO A 140 20.93 -21.42 -0.08
CA PRO A 140 20.89 -22.90 -0.03
C PRO A 140 21.40 -23.51 1.29
N ASP A 141 22.28 -22.80 2.01
CA ASP A 141 22.81 -23.20 3.32
C ASP A 141 21.90 -22.79 4.50
N GLY A 142 20.75 -22.16 4.23
CA GLY A 142 19.81 -21.66 5.23
C GLY A 142 20.15 -20.27 5.78
N SER A 143 21.28 -19.67 5.40
CA SER A 143 21.60 -18.29 5.78
C SER A 143 20.68 -17.28 5.07
N ARG A 144 20.60 -16.07 5.63
CA ARG A 144 19.86 -14.94 5.03
C ARG A 144 20.85 -13.92 4.50
N GLN A 145 20.83 -13.63 3.19
CA GLN A 145 21.77 -12.69 2.57
C GLN A 145 21.07 -11.70 1.64
N PHE A 146 21.49 -10.44 1.69
CA PHE A 146 20.96 -9.42 0.78
C PHE A 146 21.58 -9.55 -0.61
N VAL A 147 20.73 -9.51 -1.64
CA VAL A 147 21.17 -9.49 -3.04
C VAL A 147 21.94 -8.21 -3.38
N GLY A 148 21.60 -7.09 -2.72
CA GLY A 148 22.26 -5.79 -2.93
C GLY A 148 21.82 -5.05 -4.18
N ARG A 149 20.68 -5.41 -4.77
CA ARG A 149 20.06 -4.68 -5.89
C ARG A 149 18.91 -3.80 -5.38
N PRO A 150 18.86 -2.50 -5.74
CA PRO A 150 17.85 -1.58 -5.23
C PRO A 150 16.43 -1.85 -5.75
N TRP A 151 16.29 -2.41 -6.96
CA TRP A 151 15.00 -2.57 -7.67
C TRP A 151 14.57 -4.04 -7.82
N GLY A 152 15.13 -4.92 -6.98
CA GLY A 152 14.87 -6.35 -7.04
C GLY A 152 15.66 -7.12 -8.11
N GLY A 153 15.30 -8.40 -8.25
CA GLY A 153 16.02 -9.39 -9.04
C GLY A 153 17.40 -9.73 -8.47
N ALA A 154 18.10 -10.63 -9.15
CA ALA A 154 19.43 -11.08 -8.74
C ALA A 154 20.39 -11.25 -9.92
N ALA A 155 21.70 -11.32 -9.64
CA ALA A 155 22.70 -11.67 -10.64
C ALA A 155 22.59 -13.17 -11.00
N GLY A 156 23.09 -13.57 -12.18
CA GLY A 156 22.92 -14.95 -12.66
C GLY A 156 23.65 -16.02 -11.86
N ASP A 157 24.68 -15.64 -11.11
CA ASP A 157 25.43 -16.47 -10.16
C ASP A 157 24.83 -16.48 -8.75
N TRP A 158 23.75 -15.74 -8.52
CA TRP A 158 23.04 -15.73 -7.25
C TRP A 158 22.11 -16.95 -7.12
N HIS A 159 22.30 -17.72 -6.06
CA HIS A 159 21.54 -18.95 -5.82
C HIS A 159 20.54 -18.84 -4.66
N GLY A 160 20.38 -17.66 -4.07
CA GLY A 160 19.37 -17.40 -3.04
C GLY A 160 17.96 -17.34 -3.63
N LYS A 161 16.96 -17.71 -2.83
CA LYS A 161 15.54 -17.55 -3.14
C LYS A 161 15.03 -16.25 -2.53
N ALA A 162 14.31 -15.46 -3.32
CA ALA A 162 13.59 -14.27 -2.85
C ALA A 162 12.74 -14.58 -1.62
N ALA A 163 12.65 -13.63 -0.69
CA ALA A 163 11.75 -13.72 0.46
C ALA A 163 10.31 -13.94 -0.02
N ASP A 164 9.61 -14.88 0.63
CA ASP A 164 8.29 -15.38 0.24
C ASP A 164 7.37 -15.63 1.45
N GLU A 165 7.76 -15.12 2.63
CA GLU A 165 7.03 -15.27 3.88
C GLU A 165 6.51 -13.91 4.38
N LEU A 166 5.36 -13.94 5.03
CA LEU A 166 4.75 -12.81 5.71
C LEU A 166 4.15 -13.28 7.04
N PRO A 167 4.41 -12.60 8.17
CA PRO A 167 5.50 -11.65 8.36
C PRO A 167 6.88 -12.34 8.35
N ASP A 168 7.89 -11.69 7.78
CA ASP A 168 9.30 -12.05 7.86
C ASP A 168 10.02 -11.13 8.84
N TYR A 169 10.70 -11.71 9.84
CA TYR A 169 11.34 -10.97 10.93
C TYR A 169 12.75 -10.49 10.61
N SER A 170 13.23 -10.69 9.38
CA SER A 170 14.49 -10.08 8.94
C SER A 170 14.33 -8.56 8.91
N MET A 171 15.35 -7.85 9.38
CA MET A 171 15.33 -6.39 9.40
C MET A 171 15.76 -5.84 8.03
N PRO A 172 14.89 -5.16 7.28
CA PRO A 172 15.32 -4.45 6.09
C PRO A 172 16.25 -3.30 6.47
N LYS A 173 16.96 -2.76 5.49
CA LYS A 173 17.98 -1.73 5.72
C LYS A 173 17.41 -0.32 5.88
N PHE A 174 16.15 -0.11 5.46
CA PHE A 174 15.53 1.21 5.38
C PHE A 174 16.38 2.19 4.54
N ASP A 175 16.98 1.73 3.44
CA ASP A 175 18.04 2.42 2.68
C ASP A 175 17.57 2.94 1.31
N GLY A 176 16.26 3.04 1.11
CA GLY A 176 15.65 3.50 -0.15
C GLY A 176 14.62 4.61 0.04
N ILE A 177 13.69 4.71 -0.91
CA ILE A 177 12.75 5.83 -1.07
C ILE A 177 11.27 5.46 -0.89
N GLY A 178 10.94 4.20 -0.61
CA GLY A 178 9.57 3.76 -0.33
C GLY A 178 9.13 4.09 1.09
N ALA A 179 8.36 3.20 1.73
CA ALA A 179 7.74 3.38 3.04
C ALA A 179 8.73 3.30 4.23
N ASN A 180 9.87 3.96 4.17
CA ASN A 180 10.93 3.83 5.17
C ASN A 180 10.55 4.50 6.51
N GLU A 181 10.12 5.76 6.49
CA GLU A 181 9.63 6.44 7.71
C GLU A 181 8.22 6.02 8.14
N TYR A 182 7.55 5.12 7.41
CA TYR A 182 6.19 4.66 7.71
C TYR A 182 6.05 4.12 9.14
N VAL A 183 7.05 3.35 9.62
CA VAL A 183 7.05 2.80 10.98
C VAL A 183 6.97 3.87 12.07
N VAL A 184 7.41 5.09 11.78
CA VAL A 184 7.32 6.26 12.68
C VAL A 184 5.98 6.98 12.48
N THR A 185 5.62 7.29 11.24
CA THR A 185 4.47 8.15 10.93
C THR A 185 3.13 7.47 11.18
N VAL A 186 3.05 6.13 11.08
CA VAL A 186 1.87 5.36 11.50
C VAL A 186 1.73 5.34 13.02
N ALA A 187 2.84 5.29 13.77
CA ALA A 187 2.84 5.34 15.23
C ALA A 187 2.51 6.73 15.78
N GLU A 188 2.60 7.76 14.95
CA GLU A 188 2.15 9.13 15.22
C GLU A 188 0.72 9.39 14.72
N ASP A 189 0.01 8.36 14.23
CA ASP A 189 -1.36 8.40 13.69
C ASP A 189 -1.56 9.38 12.50
N VAL A 190 -0.49 9.65 11.76
CA VAL A 190 -0.53 10.59 10.62
C VAL A 190 -0.76 9.87 9.30
N CYS A 191 -0.11 8.74 9.06
CA CYS A 191 -0.21 7.99 7.80
C CYS A 191 -1.57 7.29 7.66
N ASP A 192 -2.32 7.58 6.60
CA ASP A 192 -3.63 6.97 6.34
C ASP A 192 -3.52 5.65 5.55
N PHE A 193 -2.55 5.54 4.63
CA PHE A 193 -2.35 4.33 3.82
C PHE A 193 -0.88 4.09 3.39
N ILE A 194 -0.59 2.85 2.99
CA ILE A 194 0.58 2.52 2.16
C ILE A 194 0.13 2.16 0.75
N SER A 195 0.91 2.54 -0.24
CA SER A 195 0.72 2.11 -1.63
C SER A 195 1.44 0.80 -1.91
N ALA A 196 0.82 -0.03 -2.74
CA ALA A 196 1.34 -1.32 -3.15
C ALA A 196 1.06 -1.58 -4.63
N VAL A 197 1.46 -2.78 -5.08
CA VAL A 197 1.23 -3.35 -6.42
C VAL A 197 2.32 -2.99 -7.45
N ASP A 198 3.01 -1.86 -7.25
CA ASP A 198 4.08 -1.38 -8.12
C ASP A 198 5.49 -1.84 -7.70
N THR A 199 5.69 -2.34 -6.48
CA THR A 199 6.97 -2.88 -6.00
C THR A 199 6.83 -4.33 -5.48
N PRO A 200 7.92 -5.04 -5.10
CA PRO A 200 7.82 -6.42 -4.63
C PRO A 200 6.84 -6.61 -3.47
N ALA A 201 5.80 -7.42 -3.67
CA ALA A 201 4.68 -7.61 -2.74
C ALA A 201 5.13 -7.95 -1.30
N ILE A 202 6.15 -8.78 -1.16
CA ILE A 202 6.64 -9.18 0.17
C ILE A 202 7.31 -8.00 0.88
N TRP A 203 7.99 -7.10 0.17
CA TRP A 203 8.64 -5.93 0.77
C TRP A 203 7.59 -4.91 1.25
N GLU A 204 6.57 -4.67 0.44
CA GLU A 204 5.45 -3.77 0.75
C GLU A 204 4.63 -4.28 1.95
N LEU A 205 4.19 -5.54 1.88
CA LEU A 205 3.27 -6.10 2.86
C LEU A 205 3.94 -6.36 4.22
N ASN A 206 5.26 -6.59 4.27
CA ASN A 206 5.91 -7.00 5.51
C ASN A 206 5.87 -5.91 6.60
N VAL A 207 6.25 -4.68 6.25
CA VAL A 207 6.21 -3.56 7.21
C VAL A 207 4.77 -3.28 7.65
N TRP A 208 3.81 -3.34 6.72
CA TRP A 208 2.40 -3.15 7.01
C TRP A 208 1.88 -4.21 7.98
N TYR A 209 2.14 -5.50 7.71
CA TYR A 209 1.73 -6.60 8.58
C TYR A 209 2.30 -6.49 10.00
N HIS A 210 3.57 -6.09 10.16
CA HIS A 210 4.14 -5.86 11.48
C HIS A 210 3.43 -4.75 12.25
N THR A 211 3.09 -3.65 11.59
CA THR A 211 2.36 -2.53 12.22
C THR A 211 0.89 -2.88 12.52
N LEU A 212 0.20 -3.63 11.65
CA LEU A 212 -1.14 -4.16 11.91
C LEU A 212 -1.14 -5.11 13.13
N ASN A 213 -0.12 -5.95 13.27
CA ASN A 213 0.06 -6.82 14.44
C ASN A 213 0.27 -6.02 15.75
N CYS A 214 0.72 -4.78 15.64
CA CYS A 214 0.85 -3.83 16.75
C CYS A 214 -0.44 -3.02 17.00
N GLY A 215 -1.49 -3.24 16.20
CA GLY A 215 -2.78 -2.57 16.30
C GLY A 215 -2.84 -1.21 15.60
N MET A 216 -1.91 -0.93 14.68
CA MET A 216 -2.05 0.20 13.76
C MET A 216 -3.14 -0.09 12.73
N THR A 217 -3.76 0.96 12.18
CA THR A 217 -4.95 0.82 11.31
C THR A 217 -4.81 1.49 9.94
N ALA A 218 -3.59 1.87 9.53
CA ALA A 218 -3.35 2.41 8.19
C ALA A 218 -3.77 1.39 7.12
N ARG A 219 -4.33 1.91 6.04
CA ARG A 219 -4.90 1.14 4.93
C ARG A 219 -3.82 0.70 3.94
N ILE A 220 -4.20 -0.19 3.03
CA ILE A 220 -3.45 -0.49 1.82
C ILE A 220 -4.22 0.02 0.60
N SER A 221 -3.50 0.55 -0.37
CA SER A 221 -4.01 1.01 -1.66
C SER A 221 -3.10 0.52 -2.80
N GLY A 222 -3.63 0.49 -4.02
CA GLY A 222 -2.89 0.05 -5.20
C GLY A 222 -2.57 1.21 -6.13
N GLU A 223 -1.35 1.22 -6.65
CA GLU A 223 -0.86 2.26 -7.55
C GLU A 223 0.07 1.69 -8.62
N THR A 224 0.27 2.43 -9.72
CA THR A 224 1.18 2.01 -10.79
C THR A 224 2.52 2.74 -10.76
N ASP A 225 2.53 3.98 -10.27
CA ASP A 225 3.61 4.94 -10.48
C ASP A 225 3.97 5.03 -11.97
N PHE A 226 2.93 5.26 -12.79
CA PHE A 226 3.08 5.39 -14.23
C PHE A 226 3.70 6.75 -14.59
N PRO A 227 4.67 6.85 -15.52
CA PRO A 227 5.38 5.76 -16.18
C PRO A 227 6.75 5.45 -15.53
N CYS A 228 6.99 5.87 -14.29
CA CYS A 228 8.27 5.77 -13.59
C CYS A 228 8.65 4.31 -13.26
N ILE A 229 7.79 3.59 -12.54
CA ILE A 229 8.02 2.19 -12.24
C ILE A 229 7.45 1.33 -13.36
N TYR A 230 6.20 1.51 -13.75
CA TYR A 230 5.60 0.80 -14.87
C TYR A 230 5.22 1.76 -15.99
N GLY A 231 5.86 1.63 -17.15
CA GLY A 231 5.59 2.46 -18.33
C GLY A 231 4.59 1.86 -19.32
N ASP A 232 4.07 0.65 -19.06
CA ASP A 232 3.21 -0.05 -20.02
C ASP A 232 1.84 0.63 -20.17
N ARG A 233 1.20 0.96 -19.05
CA ARG A 233 -0.13 1.60 -18.99
C ARG A 233 -0.49 2.05 -17.57
N VAL A 234 -1.40 3.02 -17.45
CA VAL A 234 -2.00 3.41 -16.17
C VAL A 234 -2.89 2.29 -15.62
N GLY A 235 -3.02 2.24 -14.30
CA GLY A 235 -3.82 1.24 -13.60
C GLY A 235 -3.26 -0.18 -13.69
N LEU A 236 -1.97 -0.41 -13.93
CA LEU A 236 -1.42 -1.77 -13.79
C LEU A 236 -1.55 -2.23 -12.34
N GLY A 237 -1.13 -1.37 -11.40
CA GLY A 237 -1.54 -1.45 -10.02
C GLY A 237 -2.72 -0.53 -9.78
N ARG A 238 -3.74 -1.05 -9.11
CA ARG A 238 -5.00 -0.32 -8.95
C ARG A 238 -5.68 -0.65 -7.63
N ILE A 239 -6.45 0.32 -7.15
CA ILE A 239 -7.39 0.19 -6.05
C ILE A 239 -8.81 0.08 -6.60
N TYR A 240 -9.69 -0.63 -5.89
CA TYR A 240 -11.12 -0.66 -6.13
C TYR A 240 -11.83 -0.17 -4.88
N VAL A 241 -12.57 0.93 -4.99
CA VAL A 241 -13.29 1.54 -3.87
C VAL A 241 -14.79 1.28 -4.00
N GLN A 242 -15.44 0.91 -2.89
CA GLN A 242 -16.88 0.79 -2.80
C GLN A 242 -17.52 2.13 -2.45
N LEU A 243 -18.48 2.55 -3.28
CA LEU A 243 -19.45 3.61 -3.02
C LEU A 243 -20.81 2.95 -2.75
N ASP A 244 -21.73 3.67 -2.10
CA ASP A 244 -23.10 3.18 -1.93
C ASP A 244 -23.84 3.19 -3.27
N ASP A 245 -24.79 2.27 -3.48
CA ASP A 245 -25.43 2.03 -4.79
C ASP A 245 -26.16 3.26 -5.37
N ASP A 246 -26.61 4.17 -4.51
CA ASP A 246 -27.31 5.39 -4.88
C ASP A 246 -26.39 6.63 -5.00
N GLN A 247 -25.09 6.47 -4.74
CA GLN A 247 -24.10 7.53 -4.85
C GLN A 247 -23.47 7.56 -6.24
N PRO A 248 -23.52 8.70 -6.97
CA PRO A 248 -22.74 8.84 -8.20
C PRO A 248 -21.23 8.81 -7.88
N LEU A 249 -20.42 8.50 -8.90
CA LEU A 249 -18.97 8.65 -8.79
C LEU A 249 -18.62 10.13 -8.57
N ASP A 250 -17.99 10.38 -7.44
CA ASP A 250 -17.57 11.69 -6.96
C ASP A 250 -16.22 11.51 -6.24
N TYR A 251 -15.29 12.44 -6.44
CA TYR A 251 -13.91 12.24 -5.99
C TYR A 251 -13.82 12.21 -4.46
N GLU A 252 -14.52 13.12 -3.79
CA GLU A 252 -14.56 13.28 -2.35
C GLU A 252 -15.13 12.03 -1.67
N THR A 253 -16.17 11.44 -2.28
CA THR A 253 -16.75 10.19 -1.83
C THR A 253 -15.80 9.00 -2.04
N TRP A 254 -15.14 8.95 -3.20
CA TRP A 254 -14.18 7.91 -3.55
C TRP A 254 -12.93 7.95 -2.64
N ILE A 255 -12.34 9.13 -2.43
CA ILE A 255 -11.15 9.28 -1.58
C ILE A 255 -11.47 9.04 -0.10
N SER A 256 -12.68 9.39 0.35
CA SER A 256 -13.16 8.98 1.68
C SER A 256 -13.25 7.46 1.79
N GLY A 257 -13.67 6.76 0.74
CA GLY A 257 -13.69 5.30 0.69
C GLY A 257 -12.30 4.69 0.81
N LEU A 258 -11.30 5.26 0.12
CA LEU A 258 -9.89 4.89 0.27
C LEU A 258 -9.43 5.07 1.73
N LYS A 259 -9.67 6.24 2.32
CA LYS A 259 -9.31 6.56 3.71
C LYS A 259 -9.95 5.60 4.73
N ASP A 260 -11.23 5.30 4.54
CA ASP A 260 -11.97 4.39 5.41
C ASP A 260 -11.54 2.92 5.20
N GLY A 261 -10.83 2.61 4.11
CA GLY A 261 -10.47 1.25 3.74
C GLY A 261 -11.64 0.46 3.15
N ARG A 262 -12.66 1.13 2.59
CA ARG A 262 -13.75 0.52 1.80
C ARG A 262 -13.23 0.08 0.43
N SER A 263 -12.14 -0.68 0.43
CA SER A 263 -11.37 -0.96 -0.78
C SER A 263 -10.48 -2.21 -0.68
N TYR A 264 -10.09 -2.69 -1.85
CA TYR A 264 -9.01 -3.67 -2.06
C TYR A 264 -8.11 -3.21 -3.20
N CYS A 265 -6.90 -3.75 -3.29
CA CYS A 265 -5.94 -3.43 -4.35
C CYS A 265 -5.38 -4.68 -5.02
N GLY A 266 -4.98 -4.57 -6.28
CA GLY A 266 -4.39 -5.67 -7.02
C GLY A 266 -4.01 -5.33 -8.45
N ASP A 267 -3.61 -6.36 -9.20
CA ASP A 267 -3.16 -6.29 -10.61
C ASP A 267 -4.31 -6.13 -11.64
N GLY A 268 -5.56 -6.07 -11.16
CA GLY A 268 -6.76 -5.98 -11.98
C GLY A 268 -7.21 -7.29 -12.64
N LEU A 269 -6.53 -8.41 -12.38
CA LEU A 269 -6.90 -9.75 -12.88
C LEU A 269 -7.56 -10.61 -11.80
N SER A 270 -7.60 -10.14 -10.56
CA SER A 270 -8.39 -10.74 -9.50
C SER A 270 -9.07 -9.70 -8.60
N HIS A 271 -10.18 -10.11 -8.00
CA HIS A 271 -11.09 -9.27 -7.26
C HIS A 271 -11.59 -10.00 -6.01
N ILE A 272 -11.64 -9.27 -4.90
CA ILE A 272 -12.30 -9.71 -3.67
C ILE A 272 -13.33 -8.63 -3.30
N ILE A 273 -14.59 -8.97 -3.51
CA ILE A 273 -15.73 -8.06 -3.46
C ILE A 273 -16.54 -8.36 -2.20
N ASP A 274 -17.12 -7.31 -1.60
CA ASP A 274 -18.04 -7.40 -0.46
C ASP A 274 -17.49 -8.23 0.72
N PHE A 275 -16.18 -8.09 0.99
CA PHE A 275 -15.53 -8.71 2.13
C PHE A 275 -16.12 -8.20 3.45
N ALA A 276 -16.61 -9.13 4.26
CA ALA A 276 -17.18 -8.88 5.58
C ALA A 276 -16.77 -9.93 6.62
N VAL A 277 -16.80 -9.52 7.88
CA VAL A 277 -16.65 -10.41 9.05
C VAL A 277 -17.89 -10.24 9.93
N ASP A 278 -18.65 -11.32 10.14
CA ASP A 278 -19.94 -11.30 10.83
C ASP A 278 -20.91 -10.23 10.29
N GLY A 279 -20.89 -10.03 8.96
CA GLY A 279 -21.74 -9.06 8.27
C GLY A 279 -21.24 -7.60 8.33
N LEU A 280 -20.18 -7.29 9.06
CA LEU A 280 -19.52 -5.98 8.96
C LEU A 280 -18.65 -5.94 7.71
N LEU A 281 -19.10 -5.21 6.69
CA LEU A 281 -18.33 -4.93 5.48
C LEU A 281 -17.07 -4.11 5.78
N VAL A 282 -15.98 -4.41 5.07
CA VAL A 282 -14.72 -3.67 5.18
C VAL A 282 -14.93 -2.18 4.92
N GLY A 283 -14.35 -1.34 5.78
CA GLY A 283 -14.46 0.13 5.76
C GLY A 283 -15.82 0.68 6.18
N LYS A 284 -16.80 -0.16 6.52
CA LYS A 284 -18.03 0.28 7.21
C LYS A 284 -17.81 0.33 8.72
N LYS A 285 -18.69 1.06 9.40
CA LYS A 285 -18.69 1.20 10.86
C LYS A 285 -19.75 0.31 11.48
N GLN A 286 -19.43 -0.39 12.57
CA GLN A 286 -20.41 -1.18 13.33
C GLN A 286 -21.39 -0.26 14.06
N LEU A 287 -20.90 0.87 14.59
CA LEU A 287 -21.69 1.91 15.25
C LEU A 287 -21.26 3.28 14.70
N PRO A 288 -22.11 4.34 14.73
CA PRO A 288 -21.76 5.65 14.16
C PRO A 288 -20.41 6.23 14.64
N ASP A 289 -20.09 6.02 15.93
CA ASP A 289 -18.87 6.51 16.57
C ASP A 289 -17.70 5.52 16.51
N SER A 290 -17.89 4.32 15.94
CA SER A 290 -16.80 3.36 15.80
C SER A 290 -15.84 3.77 14.67
N GLN A 291 -14.60 3.30 14.76
CA GLN A 291 -13.65 3.41 13.66
C GLN A 291 -14.12 2.55 12.46
N PRO A 292 -13.85 2.96 11.21
CA PRO A 292 -14.10 2.12 10.04
C PRO A 292 -13.40 0.76 10.14
N SER A 293 -14.08 -0.30 9.70
CA SER A 293 -13.64 -1.69 9.80
C SER A 293 -13.47 -2.25 11.21
N ARG A 294 -13.93 -1.58 12.27
CA ARG A 294 -13.87 -2.12 13.64
C ARG A 294 -15.11 -2.97 13.95
N LEU A 295 -14.89 -4.22 14.32
CA LEU A 295 -15.90 -5.16 14.80
C LEU A 295 -15.64 -5.48 16.28
N ASP A 296 -16.48 -4.99 17.19
CA ASP A 296 -16.40 -5.38 18.60
C ASP A 296 -17.22 -6.66 18.87
N ILE A 297 -16.60 -7.60 19.59
CA ILE A 297 -17.22 -8.87 20.05
C ILE A 297 -16.94 -9.07 21.54
N GLU A 298 -17.93 -9.55 22.30
CA GLU A 298 -17.83 -9.64 23.78
C GLU A 298 -16.83 -10.70 24.27
N LYS A 299 -16.61 -11.76 23.48
CA LYS A 299 -15.76 -12.89 23.85
C LYS A 299 -15.22 -13.61 22.61
N PRO A 300 -14.14 -14.39 22.75
CA PRO A 300 -13.65 -15.25 21.68
C PRO A 300 -14.78 -16.10 21.08
N LYS A 301 -14.85 -16.14 19.75
CA LYS A 301 -15.86 -16.90 19.02
C LYS A 301 -15.40 -17.21 17.60
N THR A 302 -16.09 -18.13 16.96
CA THR A 302 -16.01 -18.29 15.51
C THR A 302 -16.81 -17.18 14.84
N VAL A 303 -16.16 -16.42 13.97
CA VAL A 303 -16.78 -15.43 13.09
C VAL A 303 -16.99 -16.04 11.70
N ASN A 304 -17.99 -15.57 10.98
CA ASN A 304 -18.19 -15.93 9.58
C ASN A 304 -17.53 -14.88 8.68
N VAL A 305 -16.55 -15.29 7.89
CA VAL A 305 -15.89 -14.46 6.88
C VAL A 305 -16.57 -14.70 5.53
N THR A 306 -17.15 -13.66 4.94
CA THR A 306 -17.83 -13.73 3.65
C THR A 306 -17.22 -12.78 2.65
N PHE A 307 -17.15 -13.20 1.39
CA PHE A 307 -16.71 -12.37 0.28
C PHE A 307 -17.06 -13.05 -1.04
N ASP A 308 -17.17 -12.24 -2.09
CA ASP A 308 -17.20 -12.69 -3.47
C ASP A 308 -15.79 -12.64 -4.04
N VAL A 309 -15.40 -13.64 -4.82
CA VAL A 309 -14.08 -13.68 -5.47
C VAL A 309 -14.22 -13.99 -6.95
N ALA A 310 -13.48 -13.26 -7.76
CA ALA A 310 -13.26 -13.55 -9.17
C ALA A 310 -11.78 -13.45 -9.49
N ALA A 311 -11.28 -14.32 -10.35
CA ALA A 311 -9.92 -14.25 -10.85
C ALA A 311 -9.91 -14.69 -12.32
N LEU A 312 -8.97 -14.19 -13.11
CA LEU A 312 -8.86 -14.50 -14.52
C LEU A 312 -7.45 -14.96 -14.87
N LEU A 313 -7.35 -16.23 -15.26
CA LEU A 313 -6.20 -16.84 -15.89
C LEU A 313 -6.58 -17.31 -17.29
N GLN A 314 -5.60 -17.44 -18.19
CA GLN A 314 -5.79 -18.24 -19.41
C GLN A 314 -5.98 -19.71 -19.02
N GLU A 315 -6.79 -20.45 -19.76
CA GLU A 315 -7.05 -21.86 -19.47
C GLU A 315 -5.76 -22.69 -19.53
N GLU A 316 -5.03 -22.56 -20.64
CA GLU A 316 -3.72 -23.17 -20.83
C GLU A 316 -2.60 -22.17 -20.56
N THR A 317 -1.47 -22.67 -20.07
CA THR A 317 -0.27 -21.86 -19.88
C THR A 317 0.36 -21.49 -21.21
N THR A 318 0.73 -20.22 -21.37
CA THR A 318 1.52 -19.74 -22.51
C THR A 318 2.99 -19.58 -22.13
N ASP A 319 3.89 -19.41 -23.11
CA ASP A 319 5.29 -19.09 -22.86
C ASP A 319 5.47 -17.84 -21.98
N SER A 320 4.60 -16.84 -22.15
CA SER A 320 4.57 -15.63 -21.31
C SER A 320 4.18 -15.94 -19.87
N SER A 321 3.16 -16.80 -19.69
CA SER A 321 2.70 -17.26 -18.38
C SER A 321 3.82 -18.02 -17.66
N GLU A 322 4.45 -18.97 -18.36
CA GLU A 322 5.57 -19.74 -17.84
C GLU A 322 6.79 -18.87 -17.51
N ARG A 323 7.03 -17.81 -18.28
CA ARG A 323 8.06 -16.82 -17.96
C ARG A 323 7.76 -16.16 -16.61
N ILE A 324 6.58 -15.58 -16.44
CA ILE A 324 6.19 -14.88 -15.20
C ILE A 324 6.28 -15.82 -13.98
N ARG A 325 5.82 -17.06 -14.14
CA ARG A 325 5.85 -18.09 -13.09
C ARG A 325 7.25 -18.46 -12.60
N LYS A 326 8.27 -18.33 -13.47
CA LYS A 326 9.67 -18.67 -13.17
C LYS A 326 10.48 -17.49 -12.63
N LEU A 327 9.99 -16.26 -12.83
CA LEU A 327 10.64 -15.06 -12.30
C LEU A 327 10.59 -15.06 -10.77
N ARG A 328 11.62 -14.48 -10.16
CA ARG A 328 11.63 -14.26 -8.72
C ARG A 328 10.48 -13.33 -8.31
N LEU A 329 10.05 -13.41 -7.05
CA LEU A 329 8.98 -12.56 -6.51
C LEU A 329 9.37 -11.07 -6.46
N ASP A 330 10.67 -10.79 -6.44
CA ASP A 330 11.24 -9.44 -6.51
C ASP A 330 11.64 -9.04 -7.95
N GLU A 331 11.06 -9.65 -8.98
CA GLU A 331 11.21 -9.25 -10.39
C GLU A 331 9.88 -8.84 -11.00
N LYS A 332 9.89 -7.87 -11.93
CA LYS A 332 8.67 -7.43 -12.63
C LYS A 332 8.11 -8.52 -13.56
N PRO A 333 6.77 -8.70 -13.63
CA PRO A 333 5.77 -8.02 -12.82
C PRO A 333 5.78 -8.53 -11.36
N TYR A 334 5.82 -7.61 -10.40
CA TYR A 334 5.92 -7.97 -8.98
C TYR A 334 4.63 -8.62 -8.48
N TRP A 335 3.50 -7.97 -8.77
CA TRP A 335 2.16 -8.49 -8.56
C TRP A 335 1.59 -9.05 -9.86
N HIS A 336 1.17 -10.31 -9.84
CA HIS A 336 0.58 -10.94 -11.01
C HIS A 336 -0.11 -12.29 -10.70
N ILE A 337 -1.34 -12.48 -11.17
CA ILE A 337 -2.14 -13.69 -10.97
C ILE A 337 -1.47 -14.98 -11.46
N GLU A 338 -0.69 -14.95 -12.55
CA GLU A 338 0.05 -16.14 -13.03
C GLU A 338 1.03 -16.70 -11.99
N ARG A 339 1.57 -15.87 -11.08
CA ARG A 339 2.41 -16.35 -9.96
C ARG A 339 1.60 -17.21 -8.97
N CYS A 340 0.29 -17.07 -8.97
CA CYS A 340 -0.64 -17.74 -8.07
C CYS A 340 -1.17 -19.07 -8.65
N ARG A 341 -0.91 -19.37 -9.93
CA ARG A 341 -1.44 -20.56 -10.61
C ARG A 341 -0.98 -21.86 -9.94
N LEU A 342 -1.93 -22.73 -9.64
CA LEU A 342 -1.68 -24.04 -9.04
C LEU A 342 -1.35 -25.09 -10.11
N GLY A 343 -0.08 -25.49 -10.18
CA GLY A 343 0.37 -26.51 -11.14
C GLY A 343 0.09 -26.09 -12.58
N GLN A 344 -0.52 -26.97 -13.36
CA GLN A 344 -0.95 -26.68 -14.74
C GLN A 344 -2.46 -26.37 -14.82
N SER A 345 -3.13 -26.22 -13.68
CA SER A 345 -4.57 -25.93 -13.64
C SER A 345 -4.86 -24.45 -13.90
N ARG A 346 -6.14 -24.12 -14.04
CA ARG A 346 -6.66 -22.75 -14.01
C ARG A 346 -7.09 -22.32 -12.61
N SER A 347 -6.55 -22.94 -11.55
CA SER A 347 -6.93 -22.64 -10.16
C SER A 347 -5.91 -21.75 -9.47
N VAL A 348 -6.40 -20.90 -8.56
CA VAL A 348 -5.59 -20.03 -7.69
C VAL A 348 -6.01 -20.17 -6.22
N PRO A 349 -5.07 -19.96 -5.27
CA PRO A 349 -5.38 -20.00 -3.85
C PRO A 349 -5.98 -18.67 -3.37
N VAL A 350 -7.12 -18.74 -2.70
CA VAL A 350 -7.70 -17.63 -1.94
C VAL A 350 -7.47 -17.92 -0.46
N GLU A 351 -6.87 -16.97 0.23
CA GLU A 351 -6.45 -17.10 1.62
C GLU A 351 -7.20 -16.11 2.51
N VAL A 352 -7.78 -16.61 3.61
CA VAL A 352 -8.22 -15.76 4.72
C VAL A 352 -7.06 -15.64 5.70
N ILE A 353 -6.65 -14.41 5.99
CA ILE A 353 -5.51 -14.06 6.83
C ILE A 353 -6.00 -13.58 8.18
N VAL A 354 -5.40 -14.08 9.25
CA VAL A 354 -5.58 -13.57 10.62
C VAL A 354 -4.21 -13.24 11.18
N ASN A 355 -4.00 -11.99 11.59
CA ASN A 355 -2.74 -11.53 12.20
C ASN A 355 -1.47 -11.86 11.37
N GLY A 356 -1.61 -11.80 10.04
CA GLY A 356 -0.52 -12.02 9.09
C GLY A 356 -0.34 -13.48 8.67
N HIS A 357 -1.08 -14.41 9.26
CA HIS A 357 -0.98 -15.84 8.96
C HIS A 357 -2.22 -16.36 8.24
N VAL A 358 -2.02 -17.30 7.32
CA VAL A 358 -3.11 -17.98 6.62
C VAL A 358 -3.91 -18.82 7.61
N ALA A 359 -5.14 -18.40 7.89
CA ALA A 359 -6.06 -19.12 8.78
C ALA A 359 -6.84 -20.19 8.02
N GLU A 360 -7.22 -19.91 6.76
CA GLU A 360 -7.86 -20.88 5.88
C GLU A 360 -7.46 -20.60 4.43
N ARG A 361 -7.40 -21.66 3.62
CA ARG A 361 -7.16 -21.60 2.18
C ARG A 361 -8.25 -22.33 1.40
N ARG A 362 -8.74 -21.70 0.33
CA ARG A 362 -9.65 -22.28 -0.66
C ARG A 362 -9.03 -22.17 -2.05
N GLU A 363 -9.40 -23.06 -2.94
CA GLU A 363 -9.03 -22.99 -4.35
C GLU A 363 -10.25 -22.51 -5.14
N VAL A 364 -10.03 -21.57 -6.05
CA VAL A 364 -11.05 -21.09 -6.97
C VAL A 364 -10.55 -21.22 -8.39
N VAL A 365 -11.46 -21.52 -9.32
CA VAL A 365 -11.14 -21.53 -10.74
C VAL A 365 -11.09 -20.07 -11.20
N ALA A 366 -9.97 -19.67 -11.80
CA ALA A 366 -9.75 -18.32 -12.31
C ALA A 366 -10.29 -18.19 -13.74
N ASP A 367 -11.60 -18.37 -13.90
CA ASP A 367 -12.30 -18.31 -15.19
C ASP A 367 -13.01 -16.97 -15.46
N GLY A 368 -12.92 -16.03 -14.53
CA GLY A 368 -13.61 -14.74 -14.57
C GLY A 368 -15.00 -14.73 -13.96
N ASN A 369 -15.54 -15.89 -13.53
CA ASN A 369 -16.82 -15.94 -12.84
C ASN A 369 -16.69 -15.56 -11.36
N VAL A 370 -17.73 -14.92 -10.82
CA VAL A 370 -17.82 -14.62 -9.39
C VAL A 370 -18.22 -15.88 -8.62
N THR A 371 -17.46 -16.20 -7.58
CA THR A 371 -17.75 -17.25 -6.61
C THR A 371 -17.90 -16.65 -5.22
N SER A 372 -19.04 -16.87 -4.57
CA SER A 372 -19.25 -16.46 -3.18
C SER A 372 -18.68 -17.49 -2.22
N LEU A 373 -17.86 -17.04 -1.26
CA LEU A 373 -17.29 -17.87 -0.20
C LEU A 373 -17.78 -17.41 1.17
N SER A 374 -18.04 -18.39 2.04
CA SER A 374 -18.38 -18.20 3.46
C SER A 374 -17.52 -19.17 4.27
N ILE A 375 -16.64 -18.62 5.11
CA ILE A 375 -15.59 -19.37 5.78
C ILE A 375 -15.65 -19.08 7.29
N PRO A 376 -15.90 -20.09 8.15
CA PRO A 376 -15.84 -19.91 9.59
C PRO A 376 -14.39 -19.80 10.06
N ILE A 377 -14.07 -18.74 10.82
CA ILE A 377 -12.73 -18.49 11.36
C ILE A 377 -12.81 -18.31 12.87
N GLU A 378 -11.96 -19.01 13.62
CA GLU A 378 -11.89 -18.88 15.07
C GLU A 378 -11.08 -17.63 15.48
N ILE A 379 -11.72 -16.69 16.19
CA ILE A 379 -11.06 -15.51 16.78
C ILE A 379 -10.86 -15.75 18.27
N LYS A 380 -9.60 -15.94 18.67
CA LYS A 380 -9.20 -16.22 20.06
C LYS A 380 -8.91 -14.96 20.88
N GLU A 381 -8.54 -13.89 20.21
CA GLU A 381 -8.14 -12.60 20.78
C GLU A 381 -8.32 -11.50 19.74
N SER A 382 -8.18 -10.24 20.15
CA SER A 382 -8.26 -9.11 19.21
C SER A 382 -7.29 -9.29 18.05
N SER A 383 -7.81 -9.28 16.84
CA SER A 383 -7.11 -9.68 15.63
C SER A 383 -7.55 -8.83 14.45
N TRP A 384 -6.71 -8.72 13.43
CA TRP A 384 -7.13 -8.21 12.13
C TRP A 384 -7.33 -9.39 11.16
N VAL A 385 -8.35 -9.27 10.33
CA VAL A 385 -8.75 -10.29 9.35
C VAL A 385 -8.76 -9.67 7.96
N ALA A 386 -8.14 -10.32 6.98
CA ALA A 386 -8.14 -9.88 5.58
C ALA A 386 -8.24 -11.08 4.63
N VAL A 387 -8.46 -10.82 3.35
CA VAL A 387 -8.49 -11.86 2.30
C VAL A 387 -7.52 -11.47 1.19
N ARG A 388 -6.85 -12.46 0.60
CA ARG A 388 -5.92 -12.23 -0.51
C ARG A 388 -5.82 -13.41 -1.48
N ILE A 389 -5.30 -13.12 -2.65
CA ILE A 389 -4.63 -14.07 -3.54
C ILE A 389 -3.21 -13.51 -3.69
N LEU A 390 -2.20 -14.13 -3.09
CA LEU A 390 -0.84 -13.56 -3.05
C LEU A 390 -0.02 -13.96 -4.30
N PRO A 391 0.58 -13.03 -5.07
CA PRO A 391 0.57 -11.57 -4.95
C PRO A 391 -0.26 -10.89 -6.05
N SER A 392 -1.54 -11.21 -6.18
CA SER A 392 -2.44 -10.63 -7.20
C SER A 392 -3.43 -9.63 -6.61
N VAL A 393 -4.03 -9.92 -5.46
CA VAL A 393 -5.02 -9.02 -4.80
C VAL A 393 -4.95 -9.13 -3.28
N HIS A 394 -5.19 -8.01 -2.59
CA HIS A 394 -5.28 -7.94 -1.13
C HIS A 394 -6.40 -6.97 -0.68
N THR A 395 -7.22 -7.36 0.29
CA THR A 395 -8.23 -6.47 0.88
C THR A 395 -7.64 -5.58 1.98
N ASN A 396 -8.29 -4.46 2.30
CA ASN A 396 -8.12 -3.88 3.62
C ASN A 396 -8.65 -4.83 4.72
N PRO A 397 -8.16 -4.70 5.98
CA PRO A 397 -8.58 -5.59 7.06
C PRO A 397 -9.86 -5.13 7.76
N VAL A 398 -10.57 -6.10 8.35
CA VAL A 398 -11.51 -5.89 9.47
C VAL A 398 -10.77 -6.14 10.79
N PHE A 399 -10.85 -5.16 11.70
CA PHE A 399 -10.23 -5.19 13.02
C PHE A 399 -11.24 -5.72 14.04
N VAL A 400 -11.09 -6.98 14.42
CA VAL A 400 -11.94 -7.64 15.40
C VAL A 400 -11.38 -7.39 16.80
N HIS A 401 -12.12 -6.66 17.62
CA HIS A 401 -11.76 -6.38 19.02
C HIS A 401 -12.56 -7.30 19.95
N VAL A 402 -11.85 -8.11 20.74
CA VAL A 402 -12.44 -9.02 21.73
C VAL A 402 -12.45 -8.34 23.09
N ASP A 403 -13.63 -8.20 23.70
CA ASP A 403 -13.81 -7.60 25.02
C ASP A 403 -13.15 -6.21 25.15
N GLY A 404 -13.22 -5.42 24.06
CA GLY A 404 -12.60 -4.10 23.98
C GLY A 404 -11.06 -4.07 23.98
N ALA A 405 -10.39 -5.23 24.06
CA ALA A 405 -8.93 -5.30 24.08
C ALA A 405 -8.33 -4.81 22.75
N PRO A 406 -7.17 -4.12 22.78
CA PRO A 406 -6.51 -3.70 21.55
C PRO A 406 -5.85 -4.89 20.85
N ILE A 407 -5.56 -4.75 19.55
CA ILE A 407 -4.78 -5.75 18.81
C ILE A 407 -3.33 -5.69 19.27
N ARG A 408 -2.85 -6.83 19.82
CA ARG A 408 -1.49 -7.06 20.32
C ARG A 408 -1.01 -8.44 19.85
N ALA A 409 -1.12 -8.65 18.54
CA ALA A 409 -1.09 -9.97 17.93
C ALA A 409 0.29 -10.64 17.96
N SER A 410 1.38 -9.86 18.08
CA SER A 410 2.74 -10.40 18.02
C SER A 410 3.74 -9.51 18.74
N ARG A 411 4.27 -10.01 19.86
CA ARG A 411 5.43 -9.48 20.59
C ARG A 411 6.66 -9.42 19.69
N LYS A 412 6.85 -10.41 18.82
CA LYS A 412 7.95 -10.39 17.83
C LYS A 412 7.78 -9.25 16.82
N SER A 413 6.56 -8.96 16.38
CA SER A 413 6.31 -7.81 15.50
C SER A 413 6.51 -6.49 16.23
N ALA A 414 6.10 -6.38 17.50
CA ALA A 414 6.37 -5.19 18.31
C ALA A 414 7.87 -4.95 18.50
N GLN A 415 8.66 -6.00 18.76
CA GLN A 415 10.12 -5.92 18.82
C GLN A 415 10.70 -5.52 17.46
N TRP A 416 10.22 -6.13 16.37
CA TRP A 416 10.63 -5.77 15.01
C TRP A 416 10.36 -4.28 14.73
N CYS A 417 9.20 -3.73 15.12
CA CYS A 417 8.91 -2.31 14.95
C CYS A 417 9.86 -1.40 15.74
N ILE A 418 10.26 -1.78 16.96
CA ILE A 418 11.26 -1.05 17.74
C ILE A 418 12.60 -1.02 17.01
N ASP A 419 13.04 -2.19 16.53
CA ASP A 419 14.31 -2.34 15.81
C ASP A 419 14.28 -1.62 14.45
N ALA A 420 13.11 -1.60 13.80
CA ALA A 420 12.85 -0.90 12.55
C ALA A 420 12.93 0.62 12.72
N VAL A 421 12.31 1.19 13.77
CA VAL A 421 12.42 2.63 14.07
C VAL A 421 13.88 3.02 14.29
N LYS A 422 14.65 2.19 15.02
CA LYS A 422 16.09 2.42 15.20
C LYS A 422 16.86 2.35 13.87
N THR A 423 16.62 1.31 13.07
CA THR A 423 17.33 1.10 11.80
C THR A 423 17.02 2.22 10.80
N CYS A 424 15.77 2.64 10.73
CA CYS A 424 15.33 3.79 9.95
C CYS A 424 16.03 5.07 10.41
N TRP A 425 16.11 5.35 11.71
CA TRP A 425 16.83 6.52 12.22
C TRP A 425 18.29 6.52 11.78
N ASP A 426 18.98 5.41 12.02
CA ASP A 426 20.41 5.27 11.71
C ASP A 426 20.68 5.43 10.20
N SER A 427 19.74 4.99 9.36
CA SER A 427 19.83 5.13 7.90
C SER A 427 19.55 6.56 7.40
N LYS A 428 18.57 7.26 8.00
CA LYS A 428 18.05 8.53 7.47
C LYS A 428 18.61 9.79 8.10
N VAL A 429 19.03 9.76 9.36
CA VAL A 429 19.42 10.96 10.13
C VAL A 429 20.49 11.81 9.45
N GLY A 430 21.41 11.18 8.70
CA GLY A 430 22.48 11.88 7.99
C GLY A 430 21.97 12.90 6.96
N GLN A 431 20.79 12.68 6.40
CA GLN A 431 20.17 13.53 5.37
C GLN A 431 19.07 14.44 5.91
N ILE A 432 18.64 14.25 7.17
CA ILE A 432 17.77 15.21 7.86
C ILE A 432 18.59 16.46 8.20
N ARG A 433 18.08 17.64 7.84
CA ARG A 433 18.70 18.94 8.14
C ARG A 433 18.95 19.09 9.62
N GLU A 434 20.10 19.66 9.97
CA GLU A 434 20.54 19.83 11.36
C GLU A 434 19.48 20.51 12.24
N ALA A 435 18.83 21.56 11.73
CA ALA A 435 17.79 22.30 12.44
C ALA A 435 16.52 21.47 12.72
N GLU A 436 16.25 20.41 11.95
CA GLU A 436 15.04 19.57 12.06
C GLU A 436 15.30 18.28 12.86
N ARG A 437 16.57 17.92 13.10
CA ARG A 437 16.94 16.64 13.74
C ARG A 437 16.39 16.47 15.15
N ALA A 438 16.26 17.54 15.92
CA ALA A 438 15.73 17.47 17.28
C ALA A 438 14.24 17.06 17.27
N ASP A 439 13.44 17.70 16.41
CA ASP A 439 12.02 17.39 16.26
C ASP A 439 11.80 16.00 15.64
N ALA A 440 12.62 15.65 14.64
CA ALA A 440 12.65 14.32 14.06
C ALA A 440 12.94 13.26 15.12
N LYS A 441 14.01 13.44 15.89
CA LYS A 441 14.39 12.50 16.96
C LYS A 441 13.26 12.32 17.98
N ALA A 442 12.61 13.42 18.39
CA ALA A 442 11.50 13.36 19.33
C ALA A 442 10.32 12.52 18.79
N ALA A 443 10.02 12.57 17.50
CA ALA A 443 8.99 11.73 16.89
C ALA A 443 9.40 10.25 16.84
N TYR A 444 10.64 9.95 16.46
CA TYR A 444 11.17 8.58 16.48
C TYR A 444 11.17 8.00 17.90
N ASP A 445 11.46 8.80 18.93
CA ASP A 445 11.42 8.38 20.33
C ASP A 445 9.99 8.08 20.80
N ARG A 446 9.01 8.90 20.41
CA ARG A 446 7.59 8.63 20.70
C ARG A 446 7.10 7.37 20.00
N ALA A 447 7.45 7.16 18.72
CA ALA A 447 7.13 5.93 17.99
C ALA A 447 7.74 4.71 18.71
N THR A 448 9.03 4.79 19.10
CA THR A 448 9.70 3.74 19.87
C THR A 448 8.98 3.44 21.18
N ALA A 449 8.61 4.47 21.94
CA ALA A 449 7.91 4.32 23.22
C ALA A 449 6.52 3.67 23.06
N ARG A 450 5.79 4.01 21.98
CA ARG A 450 4.51 3.37 21.64
C ARG A 450 4.71 1.87 21.37
N TYR A 451 5.69 1.49 20.56
CA TYR A 451 5.97 0.07 20.30
C TYR A 451 6.50 -0.68 21.54
N GLN A 452 7.27 -0.03 22.42
CA GLN A 452 7.68 -0.61 23.71
C GLN A 452 6.48 -0.88 24.64
N THR A 453 5.51 0.02 24.66
CA THR A 453 4.25 -0.18 25.39
C THR A 453 3.50 -1.39 24.82
N ILE A 454 3.32 -1.44 23.50
CA ILE A 454 2.69 -2.56 22.78
C ILE A 454 3.43 -3.88 23.03
N LEU A 455 4.77 -3.86 23.05
CA LEU A 455 5.61 -5.02 23.37
C LEU A 455 5.32 -5.52 24.79
N SER A 456 5.19 -4.62 25.77
CA SER A 456 4.90 -4.97 27.16
C SER A 456 3.49 -5.55 27.37
N GLU A 457 2.52 -5.09 26.57
CA GLU A 457 1.13 -5.55 26.58
C GLU A 457 0.92 -6.86 25.79
N SER A 458 1.79 -7.15 24.81
CA SER A 458 1.75 -8.36 24.00
C SER A 458 2.19 -9.60 24.79
N THR A 459 1.31 -10.61 24.86
CA THR A 459 1.54 -11.87 25.59
C THR A 459 2.10 -13.00 24.74
N LYS A 460 2.21 -12.83 23.42
CA LYS A 460 2.60 -13.87 22.45
C LYS A 460 3.76 -13.47 21.57
#